data_AF-A0A1G1EY51-F1
#
_entry.id   AF-A0A1G1EY51-F1
#
_cell.length_a   1.000
_cell.length_b   1.000
_cell.length_c   1.000
_cell.angle_alpha   90.00
_cell.angle_beta   90.00
_cell.angle_gamma   90.00
#
_symmetry.space_group_name_H-M   'P 1'
#
loop_
_entity.id
_entity.type
_entity.pdbx_description
1 polymer ?
#
loop_
_entity_poly.entity_id
_entity_poly.type
_entity_poly.pdbx_seq_one_letter_code
_entity_poly.pdbx_strand_id
1 'polypeptide(L)'
;MNYDEDKIDEYTLALLYLVVHARHEGMGASAWKSFDWDTLNRLHAKGYISNPISKTKSVGMTEEGYLKAKELFERHFTTETKKAIKPVPFPKMTAAAKKRWDEISRDSKKAIINSTYCTRCKDMTTIQIREGRMTHDLLVLRGTCKKCGGEVARTIEPQE
;
A
#
# COMPACT_ATOMS: atom_id res chain seq x y z
N MET A 1 -32.45 2.60 -9.03
CA MET A 1 -31.79 3.49 -8.05
C MET A 1 -30.72 4.29 -8.80
N ASN A 2 -30.42 5.53 -8.43
CA ASN A 2 -29.37 6.30 -9.10
C ASN A 2 -28.00 6.00 -8.45
N TYR A 3 -27.19 5.17 -9.09
CA TYR A 3 -25.84 4.84 -8.64
C TYR A 3 -24.90 4.67 -9.85
N ASP A 4 -23.60 4.72 -9.59
CA ASP A 4 -22.55 4.56 -10.59
C ASP A 4 -22.42 3.06 -10.96
N GLU A 5 -23.09 2.66 -12.05
CA GLU A 5 -23.08 1.28 -12.52
C GLU A 5 -21.68 0.80 -12.90
N ASP A 6 -20.84 1.66 -13.45
CA ASP A 6 -19.47 1.29 -13.85
C ASP A 6 -18.60 0.95 -12.64
N LYS A 7 -18.75 1.68 -11.53
CA LYS A 7 -18.09 1.30 -10.28
C LYS A 7 -18.60 -0.02 -9.73
N ILE A 8 -19.91 -0.26 -9.76
CA ILE A 8 -20.48 -1.53 -9.29
C ILE A 8 -19.98 -2.69 -10.14
N ASP A 9 -19.94 -2.53 -11.47
CA ASP A 9 -19.37 -3.51 -12.39
C ASP A 9 -17.89 -3.77 -12.09
N GLU A 10 -17.10 -2.72 -11.88
CA GLU A 10 -15.68 -2.79 -11.56
C GLU A 10 -15.42 -3.58 -10.26
N TYR A 11 -16.13 -3.24 -9.18
CA TYR A 11 -16.00 -3.96 -7.90
C TYR A 11 -16.53 -5.38 -7.98
N THR A 12 -17.60 -5.62 -8.73
CA THR A 12 -18.16 -6.98 -8.90
C THR A 12 -17.19 -7.87 -9.67
N LEU A 13 -16.59 -7.36 -10.75
CA LEU A 13 -15.58 -8.08 -11.50
C LEU A 13 -14.35 -8.37 -10.61
N ALA A 14 -13.91 -7.41 -9.81
CA ALA A 14 -12.85 -7.64 -8.83
C ALA A 14 -13.22 -8.73 -7.82
N LEU A 15 -14.43 -8.72 -7.25
CA LEU A 15 -14.86 -9.72 -6.28
C LEU A 15 -15.08 -11.10 -6.88
N LEU A 16 -15.38 -11.21 -8.18
CA LEU A 16 -15.42 -12.50 -8.88
C LEU A 16 -14.05 -13.20 -8.83
N TYR A 17 -12.93 -12.46 -8.83
CA TYR A 17 -11.58 -13.03 -8.66
C TYR A 17 -11.45 -13.80 -7.34
N LEU A 18 -12.00 -13.26 -6.24
CA LEU A 18 -11.93 -13.88 -4.91
C LEU A 18 -12.61 -15.26 -4.85
N VAL A 19 -13.63 -15.48 -5.69
CA VAL A 19 -14.46 -16.69 -5.71
C VAL A 19 -14.21 -17.57 -6.94
N VAL A 20 -13.06 -17.40 -7.61
CA VAL A 20 -12.58 -18.31 -8.66
C VAL A 20 -12.28 -19.67 -8.04
N HIS A 21 -12.85 -20.73 -8.60
CA HIS A 21 -12.64 -22.11 -8.15
C HIS A 21 -11.91 -22.99 -9.17
N ALA A 22 -11.81 -22.56 -10.42
CA ALA A 22 -11.11 -23.29 -11.49
C ALA A 22 -10.48 -22.29 -12.45
N ARG A 23 -9.22 -22.54 -12.81
CA ARG A 23 -8.42 -21.67 -13.69
C ARG A 23 -7.65 -22.55 -14.67
N HIS A 24 -7.73 -22.21 -15.95
CA HIS A 24 -6.88 -22.79 -17.00
C HIS A 24 -6.15 -21.65 -17.69
N GLU A 25 -4.82 -21.64 -17.60
CA GLU A 25 -3.99 -20.59 -18.19
C GLU A 25 -4.23 -20.48 -19.71
N GLY A 26 -4.50 -19.26 -20.19
CA GLY A 26 -4.79 -18.99 -21.60
C GLY A 26 -6.22 -19.30 -22.05
N MET A 27 -7.06 -19.92 -21.21
CA MET A 27 -8.46 -20.28 -21.55
C MET A 27 -9.52 -19.59 -20.68
N GLY A 28 -9.13 -18.88 -19.63
CA GLY A 28 -10.07 -18.24 -18.68
C GLY A 28 -10.24 -18.99 -17.36
N ALA A 29 -11.33 -18.70 -16.64
CA ALA A 29 -11.58 -19.21 -15.29
C ALA A 29 -13.06 -19.50 -15.05
N SER A 30 -13.40 -20.07 -13.90
CA SER A 30 -14.78 -20.21 -13.44
C SER A 30 -14.89 -19.72 -12.00
N ALA A 31 -15.90 -18.90 -11.74
CA ALA A 31 -16.17 -18.26 -10.46
C ALA A 31 -17.62 -18.49 -10.03
N TRP A 32 -17.89 -18.48 -8.72
CA TRP A 32 -19.26 -18.54 -8.21
C TRP A 32 -20.01 -17.23 -8.52
N LYS A 33 -21.22 -17.33 -9.08
CA LYS A 33 -22.06 -16.16 -9.44
C LYS A 33 -23.20 -15.97 -8.43
N SER A 34 -22.97 -15.11 -7.44
CA SER A 34 -23.98 -14.72 -6.43
C SER A 34 -24.13 -13.20 -6.32
N PHE A 35 -24.04 -12.49 -7.45
CA PHE A 35 -24.19 -11.04 -7.55
C PHE A 35 -25.50 -10.65 -8.27
N ASP A 36 -25.82 -9.37 -8.20
CA ASP A 36 -26.94 -8.76 -8.92
C ASP A 36 -26.95 -9.13 -10.42
N TRP A 37 -28.13 -9.45 -10.94
CA TRP A 37 -28.29 -9.96 -12.31
C TRP A 37 -27.96 -8.90 -13.37
N ASP A 38 -28.35 -7.65 -13.15
CA ASP A 38 -28.11 -6.56 -14.11
C ASP A 38 -26.61 -6.29 -14.24
N THR A 39 -25.89 -6.33 -13.12
CA THR A 39 -24.44 -6.22 -13.07
C THR A 39 -23.74 -7.36 -13.83
N LEU A 40 -24.16 -8.61 -13.63
CA LEU A 40 -23.60 -9.74 -14.38
C LEU A 40 -23.92 -9.64 -15.88
N ASN A 41 -25.11 -9.16 -16.25
CA ASN A 41 -25.48 -8.95 -17.65
C ASN A 41 -24.59 -7.88 -18.32
N ARG A 42 -24.29 -6.77 -17.62
CA ARG A 42 -23.35 -5.75 -18.13
C ARG A 42 -21.92 -6.30 -18.27
N LEU A 43 -21.44 -7.10 -17.32
CA LEU A 43 -20.13 -7.75 -17.42
C LEU A 43 -20.05 -8.76 -18.58
N HIS A 44 -21.14 -9.46 -18.87
CA HIS A 44 -21.26 -10.31 -20.06
C HIS A 44 -21.27 -9.48 -21.35
N ALA A 45 -22.00 -8.36 -21.39
CA ALA A 45 -21.98 -7.44 -22.52
C ALA A 45 -20.59 -6.83 -22.77
N LYS A 46 -19.80 -6.62 -21.70
CA LYS A 46 -18.39 -6.22 -21.74
C LYS A 46 -17.43 -7.35 -22.16
N GLY A 47 -17.90 -8.58 -22.32
CA GLY A 47 -17.10 -9.73 -22.77
C GLY A 47 -16.19 -10.36 -21.70
N TYR A 48 -16.34 -9.97 -20.43
CA TYR A 48 -15.49 -10.49 -19.34
C TYR A 48 -15.94 -11.85 -18.80
N ILE A 49 -17.24 -12.14 -18.88
CA ILE A 49 -17.82 -13.39 -18.41
C ILE A 49 -18.75 -13.99 -19.45
N SER A 50 -19.01 -15.28 -19.37
CA SER A 50 -20.04 -15.97 -20.16
C SER A 50 -21.45 -15.56 -19.72
N ASN A 51 -22.47 -15.87 -20.52
CA ASN A 51 -23.86 -15.58 -20.19
C ASN A 51 -24.22 -16.09 -18.77
N PRO A 52 -24.56 -15.20 -17.82
CA PRO A 52 -24.80 -15.58 -16.44
C PRO A 52 -26.18 -16.25 -16.26
N ILE A 53 -27.11 -16.09 -17.21
CA ILE A 53 -28.49 -16.59 -17.10
C ILE A 53 -28.49 -18.11 -17.35
N SER A 54 -28.23 -18.86 -16.28
CA SER A 54 -28.21 -20.32 -16.30
C SER A 54 -28.52 -20.90 -14.91
N LYS A 55 -28.93 -22.17 -14.88
CA LYS A 55 -29.16 -22.94 -13.65
C LYS A 55 -27.85 -23.27 -12.89
N THR A 56 -26.70 -23.10 -13.53
CA THR A 56 -25.38 -23.36 -12.94
C THR A 56 -25.05 -22.30 -11.90
N LYS A 57 -24.39 -22.70 -10.80
CA LYS A 57 -23.98 -21.79 -9.71
C LYS A 57 -22.74 -20.96 -10.05
N SER A 58 -22.00 -21.36 -11.06
CA SER A 58 -20.79 -20.68 -11.53
C SER A 58 -21.03 -19.95 -12.85
N VAL A 59 -20.12 -19.03 -13.15
CA VAL A 59 -19.99 -18.35 -14.43
C VAL A 59 -18.58 -18.57 -14.97
N GLY A 60 -18.47 -18.76 -16.28
CA GLY A 60 -17.18 -18.74 -16.96
C GLY A 60 -16.66 -17.31 -17.08
N MET A 61 -15.36 -17.13 -16.92
CA MET A 61 -14.65 -15.88 -17.18
C MET A 61 -13.78 -16.08 -18.41
N THR A 62 -13.74 -15.09 -19.30
CA THR A 62 -12.77 -15.08 -20.39
C THR A 62 -11.36 -14.87 -19.84
N GLU A 63 -10.34 -15.13 -20.65
CA GLU A 63 -8.95 -14.84 -20.27
C GLU A 63 -8.80 -13.36 -19.88
N GLU A 64 -9.32 -12.47 -20.70
CA GLU A 64 -9.33 -11.03 -20.46
C GLU A 64 -10.10 -10.68 -19.17
N GLY A 65 -11.29 -11.25 -18.99
CA GLY A 65 -12.10 -11.02 -17.79
C GLY A 65 -11.42 -11.47 -16.51
N TYR A 66 -10.75 -12.61 -16.52
CA TYR A 66 -9.98 -13.10 -15.37
C TYR A 66 -8.79 -12.19 -15.05
N LEU A 67 -8.00 -11.82 -16.06
CA LEU A 67 -6.86 -10.91 -15.87
C LEU A 67 -7.31 -9.55 -15.35
N LYS A 68 -8.42 -9.03 -15.89
CA LYS A 68 -8.99 -7.76 -15.44
C LYS A 68 -9.52 -7.84 -14.02
N ALA A 69 -10.20 -8.93 -13.67
CA ALA A 69 -10.68 -9.18 -12.32
C ALA A 69 -9.52 -9.22 -11.31
N LYS A 70 -8.43 -9.91 -11.64
CA LYS A 70 -7.21 -9.94 -10.81
C LYS A 70 -6.63 -8.54 -10.62
N GLU A 71 -6.44 -7.80 -11.71
CA GLU A 71 -5.90 -6.43 -11.68
C GLU A 71 -6.74 -5.51 -10.78
N LEU A 72 -8.07 -5.56 -10.92
CA LEU A 72 -8.98 -4.76 -10.12
C LEU A 72 -9.02 -5.20 -8.66
N PHE A 73 -8.92 -6.50 -8.39
CA PHE A 73 -8.84 -7.01 -7.03
C PHE A 73 -7.58 -6.53 -6.33
N GLU A 74 -6.44 -6.57 -7.03
CA GLU A 74 -5.19 -6.02 -6.55
C GLU A 74 -5.32 -4.52 -6.25
N ARG A 75 -5.90 -3.76 -7.18
CA ARG A 75 -6.09 -2.31 -7.05
C ARG A 75 -6.94 -1.93 -5.83
N HIS A 76 -8.03 -2.64 -5.59
CA HIS A 76 -9.06 -2.22 -4.62
C HIS A 76 -8.94 -2.88 -3.26
N PHE A 77 -8.50 -4.15 -3.22
CA PHE A 77 -8.59 -4.99 -2.03
C PHE A 77 -7.24 -5.44 -1.51
N THR A 78 -6.13 -5.22 -2.24
CA THR A 78 -4.82 -5.46 -1.65
C THR A 78 -4.37 -4.27 -0.82
N THR A 79 -3.76 -4.59 0.31
CA THR A 79 -3.18 -3.61 1.24
C THR A 79 -1.83 -3.09 0.76
N GLU A 80 -1.46 -3.25 -0.53
CA GLU A 80 -0.16 -2.83 -1.04
C GLU A 80 -0.03 -1.29 -1.13
N THR A 81 -1.15 -0.55 -1.06
CA THR A 81 -1.17 0.90 -0.78
C THR A 81 -1.25 1.24 0.72
N LYS A 82 -1.42 0.23 1.59
CA LYS A 82 -1.11 0.26 3.04
C LYS A 82 0.24 -0.41 3.35
N LYS A 83 1.11 -0.62 2.36
CA LYS A 83 2.54 -0.90 2.57
C LYS A 83 3.35 0.36 2.89
N ALA A 84 2.68 1.43 3.33
CA ALA A 84 3.29 2.32 4.30
C ALA A 84 3.50 1.52 5.60
N ILE A 85 4.76 1.14 5.84
CA ILE A 85 5.32 1.06 7.20
C ILE A 85 4.70 -0.09 8.02
N LYS A 86 5.37 -1.26 8.07
CA LYS A 86 5.49 -1.90 9.41
C LYS A 86 5.92 -0.76 10.31
N PRO A 87 5.25 -0.38 11.41
CA PRO A 87 5.87 0.53 12.36
C PRO A 87 7.20 -0.14 12.71
N VAL A 88 8.29 0.33 12.11
CA VAL A 88 9.60 0.29 12.71
C VAL A 88 9.27 0.75 14.12
N PRO A 89 9.49 -0.07 15.16
CA PRO A 89 9.09 0.28 16.53
C PRO A 89 9.46 1.73 16.68
N PHE A 90 8.41 2.58 16.78
CA PHE A 90 8.58 4.00 16.56
C PHE A 90 9.73 4.41 17.47
N PRO A 91 10.76 5.10 16.95
CA PRO A 91 11.93 5.41 17.74
C PRO A 91 11.48 5.88 19.12
N LYS A 92 12.11 5.43 20.20
CA LYS A 92 11.73 5.88 21.54
C LYS A 92 11.90 7.39 21.58
N MET A 93 10.80 8.12 21.38
CA MET A 93 10.78 9.56 21.35
C MET A 93 10.09 10.06 22.60
N THR A 94 10.67 11.07 23.22
CA THR A 94 9.93 11.81 24.25
C THR A 94 8.76 12.54 23.59
N ALA A 95 7.69 12.83 24.34
CA ALA A 95 6.51 13.51 23.80
C ALA A 95 6.88 14.85 23.13
N ALA A 96 7.79 15.62 23.75
CA ALA A 96 8.30 16.87 23.18
C ALA A 96 9.06 16.66 21.86
N ALA A 97 9.92 15.63 21.79
CA ALA A 97 10.68 15.32 20.58
C ALA A 97 9.75 14.87 19.45
N LYS A 98 8.72 14.08 19.77
CA LYS A 98 7.70 13.65 18.80
C LYS A 98 6.93 14.85 18.25
N LYS A 99 6.45 15.75 19.13
CA LYS A 99 5.76 16.98 18.71
C LYS A 99 6.60 17.81 17.74
N ARG A 100 7.85 18.11 18.12
CA ARG A 100 8.79 18.87 17.27
C ARG A 100 9.08 18.18 15.94
N TRP A 101 9.23 16.85 15.97
CA TRP A 101 9.42 16.07 14.75
C TRP A 101 8.19 16.14 13.85
N ASP A 102 6.99 16.00 14.40
CA ASP A 102 5.74 16.02 13.63
C ASP A 102 5.51 17.36 12.91
N GLU A 103 5.95 18.48 13.50
CA GLU A 103 5.94 19.83 12.90
C GLU A 103 6.88 19.98 11.69
N ILE A 104 7.93 19.16 11.55
CA ILE A 104 8.85 19.23 10.40
C ILE A 104 8.13 18.72 9.14
N SER A 105 8.25 19.48 8.04
CA SER A 105 7.71 19.09 6.73
C SER A 105 8.24 17.72 6.28
N ARG A 106 7.47 17.04 5.42
CA ARG A 106 7.87 15.71 4.93
C ARG A 106 9.20 15.73 4.17
N ASP A 107 9.43 16.78 3.38
CA ASP A 107 10.66 16.92 2.59
C ASP A 107 11.87 17.20 3.48
N SER A 108 11.72 18.06 4.49
CA SER A 108 12.77 18.33 5.47
C SER A 108 13.08 17.08 6.30
N LYS A 109 12.08 16.29 6.71
CA LYS A 109 12.30 14.98 7.36
C LYS A 109 13.13 14.05 6.48
N LYS A 110 12.80 13.96 5.19
CA LYS A 110 13.53 13.13 4.22
C LYS A 110 14.98 13.59 4.05
N ALA A 111 15.22 14.89 4.01
CA ALA A 111 16.56 15.45 3.95
C ALA A 111 17.38 15.10 5.20
N ILE A 112 16.82 15.37 6.39
CA ILE A 112 17.46 15.07 7.69
C ILE A 112 17.82 13.58 7.80
N ILE A 113 16.90 12.70 7.42
CA ILE A 113 17.11 11.25 7.49
C ILE A 113 18.26 10.80 6.57
N ASN A 114 18.45 11.44 5.42
CA ASN A 114 19.43 11.01 4.42
C ASN A 114 20.77 11.75 4.46
N SER A 115 20.90 12.78 5.31
CA SER A 115 22.08 13.63 5.37
C SER A 115 22.85 13.48 6.68
N THR A 116 22.80 12.31 7.32
CA THR A 116 23.53 12.07 8.56
C THR A 116 24.95 11.62 8.24
N TYR A 117 25.96 12.28 8.79
CA TYR A 117 27.35 11.87 8.61
C TYR A 117 27.68 10.66 9.48
N CYS A 118 28.29 9.62 8.90
CA CYS A 118 28.79 8.47 9.64
C CYS A 118 30.32 8.51 9.72
N THR A 119 30.88 8.62 10.92
CA THR A 119 32.33 8.64 11.15
C THR A 119 33.03 7.34 10.71
N ARG A 120 32.33 6.21 10.78
CA ARG A 120 32.85 4.90 10.34
C ARG A 120 32.91 4.79 8.81
N CYS A 121 31.91 5.32 8.10
CA CYS A 121 31.91 5.33 6.62
C CYS A 121 32.67 6.52 6.05
N LYS A 122 32.91 7.57 6.85
CA LYS A 122 33.42 8.87 6.41
C LYS A 122 32.59 9.51 5.29
N ASP A 123 31.27 9.29 5.34
CA ASP A 123 30.35 9.70 4.29
C ASP A 123 28.95 9.94 4.86
N MET A 124 28.12 10.65 4.08
CA MET A 124 26.70 10.81 4.33
C MET A 124 25.97 9.48 4.18
N THR A 125 25.00 9.28 5.06
CA THR A 125 24.22 8.07 5.15
C THR A 125 22.78 8.35 5.56
N THR A 126 21.93 7.37 5.30
CA THR A 126 20.61 7.30 5.89
C THR A 126 20.73 6.85 7.34
N ILE A 127 20.23 7.65 8.29
CA ILE A 127 20.08 7.24 9.68
C ILE A 127 18.84 6.35 9.85
N GLN A 128 19.03 5.19 10.47
CA GLN A 128 17.95 4.37 11.00
C GLN A 128 17.70 4.80 12.45
N ILE A 129 16.80 5.75 12.64
CA ILE A 129 16.52 6.38 13.94
C ILE A 129 16.00 5.31 14.92
N ARG A 130 16.55 5.30 16.14
CA ARG A 130 16.16 4.41 17.25
C ARG A 130 15.57 5.18 18.44
N GLU A 131 16.04 6.40 18.66
CA GLU A 131 15.51 7.29 19.69
C GLU A 131 15.58 8.76 19.25
N GLY A 132 14.73 9.59 19.83
CA GLY A 132 14.74 11.04 19.64
C GLY A 132 14.42 11.76 20.93
N ARG A 133 15.24 12.75 21.31
CA ARG A 133 15.04 13.51 22.54
C ARG A 133 15.26 14.99 22.27
N MET A 134 14.56 15.83 23.01
CA MET A 134 14.88 17.25 23.08
C MET A 134 15.98 17.45 24.10
N THR A 135 17.01 18.20 23.72
CA THR A 135 18.03 18.72 24.62
C THR A 135 18.00 20.23 24.47
N HIS A 136 17.42 20.92 25.46
CA HIS A 136 17.01 22.33 25.32
C HIS A 136 16.10 22.49 24.08
N ASP A 137 16.45 23.39 23.16
CA ASP A 137 15.69 23.65 21.92
C ASP A 137 16.14 22.78 20.74
N LEU A 138 17.09 21.87 20.96
CA LEU A 138 17.64 21.00 19.92
C LEU A 138 16.95 19.64 19.92
N LEU A 139 16.46 19.22 18.75
CA LEU A 139 15.99 17.85 18.55
C LEU A 139 17.17 16.95 18.15
N VAL A 140 17.56 16.04 19.05
CA VAL A 140 18.64 15.08 18.83
C VAL A 140 18.05 13.72 18.48
N LEU A 141 18.37 13.24 17.28
CA LEU A 141 18.04 11.90 16.79
C LEU A 141 19.25 11.00 16.92
N ARG A 142 19.09 9.81 17.49
CA ARG A 142 20.13 8.79 17.56
C ARG A 142 19.67 7.51 16.88
N GLY A 143 20.60 6.82 16.23
CA GLY A 143 20.29 5.65 15.43
C GLY A 143 21.53 4.96 14.90
N THR A 144 21.35 4.19 13.84
CA THR A 144 22.44 3.47 13.17
C THR A 144 22.56 3.87 11.71
N CYS A 145 23.78 3.90 11.21
CA CYS A 145 24.08 4.08 9.80
C CYS A 145 23.51 2.91 8.99
N LYS A 146 22.71 3.20 7.97
CA LYS A 146 22.15 2.15 7.09
C LYS A 146 23.24 1.36 6.34
N LYS A 147 24.39 1.98 6.03
CA LYS A 147 25.50 1.35 5.29
C LYS A 147 26.32 0.38 6.15
N CYS A 148 26.76 0.79 7.35
CA CYS A 148 27.71 0.01 8.15
C CYS A 148 27.19 -0.44 9.53
N GLY A 149 25.97 -0.06 9.91
CA GLY A 149 25.37 -0.35 11.21
C GLY A 149 25.97 0.41 12.40
N GLY A 150 26.99 1.24 12.18
CA GLY A 150 27.63 2.03 13.24
C GLY A 150 26.69 3.09 13.83
N GLU A 151 26.92 3.46 15.09
CA GLU A 151 26.13 4.48 15.76
C GLU A 151 26.30 5.84 15.11
N VAL A 152 25.19 6.56 14.94
CA VAL A 152 25.15 7.91 14.37
C VAL A 152 24.11 8.74 15.12
N ALA A 153 24.32 10.06 15.11
CA ALA A 153 23.38 11.03 15.64
C ALA A 153 23.20 12.21 14.68
N ARG A 154 22.02 12.81 14.69
CA ARG A 154 21.70 14.02 13.94
C ARG A 154 20.98 15.00 14.84
N THR A 155 21.50 16.21 14.92
CA THR A 155 20.89 17.33 15.66
C THR A 155 20.15 18.22 14.67
N ILE A 156 18.95 18.65 15.06
CA ILE A 156 18.10 19.58 14.31
C ILE A 156 17.93 20.82 15.19
N GLU A 157 18.36 21.95 14.66
CA GLU A 157 18.24 23.25 15.28
C GLU A 157 16.81 23.80 15.14
N PRO A 158 16.40 24.74 16.00
CA PRO A 158 15.18 25.52 15.77
C PRO A 158 15.29 26.25 14.43
N GLN A 159 14.16 26.42 13.75
CA GLN A 159 14.10 27.36 12.62
C GLN A 159 14.02 28.77 13.24
N GLU A 160 14.92 29.66 12.85
CA GLU A 160 14.89 31.08 13.23
C GLU A 160 13.61 31.78 12.74
#